data_AF-A0A7W3JE76-F1
#
_entry.id   AF-A0A7W3JE76-F1
#
_cell.length_a   1.000
_cell.length_b   1.000
_cell.length_c   1.000
_cell.angle_alpha   90.00
_cell.angle_beta   90.00
_cell.angle_gamma   90.00
#
_symmetry.space_group_name_H-M   'P 1'
#
loop_
_entity.id
_entity.type
_entity.pdbx_description
1 polymer ?
#
loop_
_entity_poly.entity_id
_entity_poly.type
_entity_poly.pdbx_seq_one_letter_code
_entity_poly.pdbx_strand_id
1 'polypeptide(L)' 'MQDPQYRVEVARQQTTYNQPSYPSFYLASDTDWSTVPVPGRR' A
#
# COMPACT_ATOMS: atom_id res chain seq x y z
N MET A 1 -2.20 -7.86 -1.29
CA MET A 1 -2.02 -7.17 -2.59
C MET A 1 -3.32 -6.51 -3.08
N GLN A 2 -4.05 -5.85 -2.17
CA GLN A 2 -5.35 -5.23 -2.42
C GLN A 2 -5.33 -3.71 -2.28
N ASP A 3 -4.27 -3.16 -1.67
CA ASP A 3 -3.99 -1.73 -1.74
C ASP A 3 -3.50 -1.36 -3.16
N PRO A 4 -4.14 -0.40 -3.86
CA PRO A 4 -3.78 -0.06 -5.24
C PRO A 4 -2.35 0.44 -5.38
N GLN A 5 -1.88 1.28 -4.47
CA GLN A 5 -0.52 1.84 -4.51
C GLN A 5 0.54 0.75 -4.30
N TYR A 6 0.43 -0.01 -3.21
CA TYR A 6 1.35 -1.11 -2.91
C TYR A 6 1.40 -2.12 -4.05
N ARG A 7 0.25 -2.43 -4.68
CA ARG A 7 0.19 -3.37 -5.81
C ARG A 7 1.02 -2.89 -7.01
N VAL A 8 0.91 -1.62 -7.38
CA VAL A 8 1.69 -1.07 -8.50
C VAL A 8 3.17 -0.89 -8.16
N GLU A 9 3.48 -0.67 -6.88
CA GLU A 9 4.85 -0.59 -6.36
C GLU A 9 5.55 -1.96 -6.36
N VAL A 10 4.86 -3.02 -5.95
CA VAL A 10 5.40 -4.38 -6.07
C VAL A 10 5.66 -4.74 -7.53
N ALA A 11 4.74 -4.39 -8.44
CA ALA A 11 4.87 -4.68 -9.87
C ALA A 11 6.09 -4.00 -10.53
N ARG A 12 6.67 -2.95 -9.94
CA ARG A 12 7.87 -2.27 -10.46
C ARG A 12 9.15 -2.60 -9.72
N GLN A 13 9.13 -3.49 -8.73
CA GLN A 13 10.33 -3.85 -7.96
C GLN A 13 11.46 -4.38 -8.83
N GLN A 14 11.15 -4.98 -9.99
CA GLN A 14 12.13 -5.48 -10.96
C GLN A 14 12.80 -4.41 -11.84
N THR A 15 12.42 -3.13 -11.69
CA THR A 15 12.93 -2.05 -12.54
C THR A 15 14.07 -1.32 -11.85
N THR A 16 15.23 -1.28 -12.52
CA THR A 16 16.46 -0.63 -12.02
C THR A 16 16.84 -1.21 -10.64
N TYR A 17 17.12 -0.36 -9.65
CA TYR A 17 17.34 -0.79 -8.28
C TYR A 17 15.99 -0.99 -7.62
N ASN A 18 15.75 -2.21 -7.12
CA ASN A 18 14.54 -2.56 -6.42
C ASN A 18 14.25 -1.55 -5.30
N GLN A 19 13.21 -0.73 -5.49
CA GLN A 19 12.77 0.23 -4.49
C GLN A 19 11.79 -0.44 -3.51
N PRO A 20 11.79 -0.04 -2.23
CA PRO A 20 10.78 -0.49 -1.28
C PRO A 20 9.38 -0.07 -1.73
N SER A 21 8.38 -0.85 -1.32
CA SER A 21 6.97 -0.59 -1.61
C SER A 21 6.22 -0.22 -0.33
N TYR A 22 5.38 0.80 -0.41
CA TYR A 22 4.63 1.37 0.69
C TYR A 22 3.11 1.28 0.44
N PRO A 23 2.32 1.04 1.48
CA PRO A 23 0.86 1.14 1.39
C PRO A 23 0.42 2.60 1.19
N SER A 24 -0.78 2.80 0.63
CA SER A 24 -1.37 4.13 0.46
C SER A 24 -1.82 4.83 1.75
N PHE A 25 -1.74 4.13 2.89
CA PHE A 25 -2.17 4.61 4.19
C PHE A 25 -1.06 4.47 5.22
N TYR A 26 -1.22 5.16 6.35
CA TYR A 26 -0.30 5.08 7.47
C TYR A 26 -0.32 3.68 8.10
N LEU A 27 0.80 2.96 8.06
CA LEU A 27 0.92 1.62 8.64
C LEU A 27 1.97 1.61 9.76
N ALA A 28 1.50 1.81 10.98
CA ALA A 28 2.26 1.65 12.22
C ALA A 28 1.39 1.10 13.36
N SER A 29 1.95 0.94 14.56
CA SER A 29 1.26 0.37 15.72
C SER A 29 0.04 1.17 16.18
N ASP A 30 0.04 2.48 15.94
CA ASP A 30 -0.97 3.46 16.32
C ASP A 30 -1.93 3.81 15.17
N THR A 31 -1.97 2.99 14.12
CA THR A 31 -2.88 3.17 12.99
C THR A 31 -4.35 3.21 13.44
N ASP A 32 -5.05 4.29 13.13
CA ASP A 32 -6.51 4.35 13.26
C ASP A 32 -7.19 3.64 12.09
N TRP A 33 -7.58 2.39 12.32
CA TRP A 33 -8.23 1.53 11.33
C TRP A 33 -9.60 2.03 10.87
N SER A 34 -10.25 2.95 11.60
CA SER A 34 -11.53 3.52 11.17
C SER A 34 -11.39 4.44 9.95
N THR A 35 -10.18 4.94 9.71
CA THR A 35 -9.87 5.89 8.62
C THR A 35 -9.27 5.21 7.39
N VAL A 36 -8.85 3.94 7.50
CA VAL A 36 -8.21 3.21 6.41
C VAL A 36 -9.26 2.80 5.35
N PRO A 37 -9.10 3.18 4.08
CA PRO A 37 -10.05 2.81 3.03
C PRO A 37 -10.11 1.30 2.81
N VAL A 38 -11.31 0.73 2.84
CA VAL A 38 -11.53 -0.70 2.57
C VAL A 38 -11.91 -0.91 1.10
N PRO A 39 -11.14 -1.71 0.34
CA PRO A 39 -11.48 -2.02 -1.05
C PRO A 39 -12.89 -2.61 -1.18
N GLY A 40 -13.74 -2.00 -2.01
CA GLY A 40 -15.12 -2.46 -2.26
C GLY A 40 -16.21 -1.80 -1.43
N ARG A 41 -15.86 -0.97 -0.43
CA ARG A 41 -16.79 -0.04 0.23
C ARG A 41 -16.59 1.36 -0.37
N ARG A 42 -17.65 1.92 -0.96
CA ARG A 42 -17.73 3.33 -1.34
C ARG A 42 -18.63 4.06 -0.38
#